data_AF-A0A6B2NM94-F1
#
_entry.id   AF-A0A6B2NM94-F1
#
_cell.length_a   1.000
_cell.length_b   1.000
_cell.length_c   1.000
_cell.angle_alpha   90.00
_cell.angle_beta   90.00
_cell.angle_gamma   90.00
#
_symmetry.space_group_name_H-M   'P 1'
#
loop_
_entity.id
_entity.type
_entity.pdbx_description
1 polymer ?
#
loop_
_entity_poly.entity_id
_entity_poly.type
_entity_poly.pdbx_seq_one_letter_code
_entity_poly.pdbx_strand_id
1 'polypeptide(L)' 'MSVSAHLTELKKKHATLSIEVEEAQRSPGIDDLQITQLKKQKLKIKEEIERLST' A
#
# COMPACT_ATOMS: atom_id res chain seq x y z
N MET A 1 -11.17 9.37 -19.55
CA MET A 1 -11.12 8.59 -18.30
C MET A 1 -10.14 9.29 -17.37
N SER A 2 -10.63 9.74 -16.22
CA SER A 2 -9.99 10.79 -15.43
C SER A 2 -8.91 10.24 -14.48
N VAL A 3 -7.82 11.01 -14.32
CA VAL A 3 -6.77 10.80 -13.31
C VAL A 3 -7.36 10.58 -11.90
N SER A 4 -8.53 11.18 -11.64
CA SER A 4 -9.34 10.97 -10.42
C SER A 4 -9.73 9.51 -10.15
N ALA A 5 -10.10 8.73 -11.18
CA ALA A 5 -10.44 7.32 -11.01
C ALA A 5 -9.22 6.49 -10.57
N HIS A 6 -8.08 6.75 -11.21
CA HIS A 6 -6.82 6.08 -10.89
C HIS A 6 -6.32 6.44 -9.48
N LEU A 7 -6.40 7.71 -9.09
CA LEU A 7 -6.08 8.15 -7.74
C LEU A 7 -6.95 7.46 -6.68
N THR A 8 -8.24 7.26 -6.97
CA THR A 8 -9.18 6.59 -6.07
C THR A 8 -8.84 5.11 -5.89
N GLU A 9 -8.46 4.43 -6.97
CA GLU A 9 -7.99 3.04 -6.91
C GLU A 9 -6.68 2.90 -6.14
N LEU A 10 -5.71 3.80 -6.37
CA LEU A 10 -4.45 3.81 -5.64
C LEU A 10 -4.67 4.02 -4.15
N LYS A 11 -5.54 4.97 -3.76
CA LYS A 11 -5.92 5.19 -2.37
C LYS A 11 -6.56 3.95 -1.73
N LYS A 12 -7.46 3.26 -2.45
CA LYS A 12 -8.03 1.98 -1.99
C LYS A 12 -6.95 0.92 -1.78
N LYS A 13 -6.07 0.71 -2.77
CA LYS A 13 -4.96 -0.25 -2.66
C LYS A 13 -4.02 0.08 -1.50
N HIS A 14 -3.70 1.35 -1.29
CA HIS A 14 -2.87 1.78 -0.16
C HIS A 14 -3.53 1.45 1.18
N ALA A 15 -4.85 1.65 1.31
CA ALA A 15 -5.58 1.29 2.51
C ALA A 15 -5.55 -0.22 2.77
N THR A 16 -5.80 -1.04 1.73
CA THR A 16 -5.72 -2.51 1.82
C THR A 16 -4.33 -2.98 2.24
N LEU A 17 -3.27 -2.49 1.59
CA LEU A 17 -1.89 -2.82 1.97
C LEU A 17 -1.56 -2.41 3.40
N SER A 18 -2.15 -1.31 3.90
CA SER A 18 -1.94 -0.93 5.29
C SER A 18 -2.54 -1.93 6.28
N ILE A 19 -3.72 -2.47 5.96
CA ILE A 19 -4.38 -3.50 6.78
C ILE A 19 -3.56 -4.79 6.72
N GLU A 20 -3.15 -5.23 5.52
CA GLU A 20 -2.32 -6.44 5.35
C GLU A 20 -0.99 -6.35 6.10
N VAL A 21 -0.32 -5.19 6.09
CA VAL A 21 0.91 -4.97 6.88
C VAL A 21 0.62 -5.12 8.37
N GLU A 22 -0.48 -4.54 8.88
CA GLU A 22 -0.83 -4.62 10.30
C GLU A 22 -1.23 -6.03 10.74
N GLU A 23 -1.98 -6.75 9.91
CA GLU A 23 -2.34 -8.15 10.14
C GLU A 23 -1.10 -9.03 10.12
N ALA A 24 -0.22 -8.83 9.12
CA ALA A 24 1.03 -9.55 9.03
C ALA A 24 1.88 -9.32 10.28
N GLN A 25 2.10 -8.05 10.68
CA GLN A 25 2.87 -7.72 11.88
C GLN A 25 2.29 -8.28 13.18
N ARG A 26 0.98 -8.53 13.24
CA ARG A 26 0.32 -9.15 14.40
C ARG A 26 0.37 -10.68 14.38
N SER A 27 0.67 -11.29 13.25
CA SER A 27 0.68 -12.73 13.10
C SER A 27 2.00 -13.33 13.59
N PRO A 28 2.01 -14.17 14.65
CA PRO A 28 3.22 -14.82 15.11
C PRO A 28 3.70 -15.83 14.06
N GLY A 29 4.95 -15.68 13.61
CA GLY A 29 5.57 -16.57 12.60
C GLY A 29 5.43 -16.10 11.15
N ILE A 30 4.95 -14.88 10.91
CA ILE A 30 5.10 -14.27 9.59
C ILE A 30 6.59 -14.01 9.30
N ASP A 31 6.99 -14.17 8.05
CA ASP A 31 8.33 -13.84 7.60
C ASP A 31 8.51 -12.31 7.56
N ASP A 32 9.55 -11.81 8.22
CA ASP A 32 9.94 -10.39 8.18
C ASP A 32 10.17 -9.90 6.75
N LEU A 33 10.55 -10.80 5.82
CA LEU A 33 10.67 -10.49 4.40
C LEU A 33 9.31 -10.11 3.80
N GLN A 34 8.23 -10.80 4.17
CA GLN A 34 6.88 -10.49 3.69
C GLN A 34 6.41 -9.12 4.21
N ILE A 35 6.62 -8.85 5.51
CA ILE A 35 6.31 -7.52 6.09
C ILE A 35 7.08 -6.42 5.33
N THR A 36 8.36 -6.67 5.04
CA THR A 36 9.21 -5.71 4.33
C THR A 36 8.74 -5.48 2.89
N GLN A 37 8.31 -6.54 2.19
CA GLN A 37 7.75 -6.45 0.84
C GLN A 37 6.44 -5.66 0.83
N LEU A 38 5.51 -5.94 1.75
CA LEU A 38 4.25 -5.22 1.88
C LEU A 38 4.47 -3.72 2.18
N LYS A 39 5.40 -3.40 3.09
CA LYS A 39 5.80 -2.01 3.37
C LYS A 39 6.40 -1.32 2.15
N LYS A 40 7.23 -2.01 1.36
CA LYS A 40 7.78 -1.46 0.09
C LYS A 40 6.67 -1.20 -0.93
N GLN A 41 5.72 -2.11 -1.07
CA GLN A 41 4.57 -1.89 -1.96
C GLN A 41 3.72 -0.69 -1.51
N LYS A 42 3.44 -0.60 -0.20
CA LYS A 42 2.73 0.54 0.39
C LYS A 42 3.46 1.86 0.10
N LEU A 43 4.78 1.90 0.22
CA LEU A 43 5.59 3.08 -0.08
C LEU A 43 5.49 3.49 -1.56
N LYS A 44 5.63 2.53 -2.49
CA LYS A 44 5.50 2.80 -3.92
C LYS A 44 4.15 3.40 -4.30
N ILE A 45 3.06 2.85 -3.76
CA ILE A 45 1.72 3.39 -4.03
C ILE A 45 1.58 4.80 -3.44
N LYS A 46 2.16 5.06 -2.26
CA LYS A 46 2.17 6.40 -1.68
C LYS A 46 2.88 7.40 -2.59
N GLU A 47 4.06 7.05 -3.10
CA GLU A 47 4.82 7.89 -4.04
C GLU A 47 4.04 8.13 -5.35
N GLU A 48 3.36 7.10 -5.85
CA GLU A 48 2.53 7.20 -7.06
C GLU A 48 1.31 8.11 -6.84
N ILE A 49 0.65 8.03 -5.67
CA ILE A 49 -0.42 8.95 -5.26
C ILE A 49 0.10 10.38 -5.19
N GLU A 50 1.25 10.62 -4.53
CA GLU A 50 1.83 11.97 -4.42
C GLU A 50 2.15 12.54 -5.81
N ARG A 51 2.76 11.72 -6.67
CA ARG A 51 3.08 12.10 -8.05
C ARG A 51 1.85 12.47 -8.88
N LEU A 52 0.72 11.79 -8.68
CA LEU A 52 -0.53 12.03 -9.40
C LEU A 52 -1.42 13.10 -8.75
N SER A 53 -1.15 13.45 -7.49
CA SER A 53 -1.85 14.51 -6.75
C SER A 53 -1.22 15.89 -6.96
N THR A 54 -0.11 15.98 -7.69
CA THR A 54 0.60 17.21 -8.06
C THR A 54 0.18 17.65 -9.46
#